data_AF-A0A520TJV1-F1
#
_entry.id   AF-A0A520TJV1-F1
#
_cell.length_a   1.000
_cell.length_b   1.000
_cell.length_c   1.000
_cell.angle_alpha   90.00
_cell.angle_beta   90.00
_cell.angle_gamma   90.00
#
_symmetry.space_group_name_H-M   'P 1'
#
loop_
_entity.id
_entity.type
_entity.pdbx_description
1 polymer ?
#
loop_
_entity_poly.entity_id
_entity_poly.type
_entity_poly.pdbx_seq_one_letter_code
_entity_poly.pdbx_strand_id
1 'polypeptide(L)'
;MTNSRNKGASFEREVANLLTNDLGLKKNIRRILEQTREKHLPDLMIGRWYLECKRYGSGAEPLEAWWQQVLDATKEKGIPALVYKFDRRPIKVRVPIGAINPDLHIDSPFNADLLWDDFIFLLKELYLEDIENHDLED
;
A
#
# COMPACT_ATOMS: atom_id res chain seq x y z
N MET A 1 -28.18 0.06 1.32
CA MET A 1 -27.22 -0.58 2.24
C MET A 1 -25.98 -0.93 1.42
N THR A 2 -24.93 -0.10 1.47
CA THR A 2 -23.73 -0.32 0.66
C THR A 2 -22.96 -1.50 1.22
N ASN A 3 -22.85 -2.59 0.45
CA ASN A 3 -22.16 -3.81 0.86
C ASN A 3 -20.69 -3.48 1.20
N SER A 4 -20.22 -3.86 2.39
CA SER A 4 -18.85 -3.58 2.88
C SER A 4 -17.79 -4.05 1.89
N ARG A 5 -18.04 -5.15 1.17
CA ARG A 5 -17.17 -5.66 0.09
C ARG A 5 -17.02 -4.70 -1.08
N ASN A 6 -18.11 -4.03 -1.47
CA ASN A 6 -18.06 -3.04 -2.56
C ASN A 6 -17.29 -1.78 -2.13
N LYS A 7 -17.35 -1.42 -0.83
CA LYS A 7 -16.60 -0.29 -0.27
C LYS A 7 -15.08 -0.56 -0.27
N GLY A 8 -14.66 -1.77 0.11
CA GLY A 8 -13.26 -2.20 0.04
C GLY A 8 -12.74 -2.19 -1.39
N ALA A 9 -13.41 -2.93 -2.28
CA ALA A 9 -13.00 -3.03 -3.67
C ALA A 9 -13.02 -1.68 -4.42
N SER A 10 -13.87 -0.73 -4.03
CA SER A 10 -13.86 0.62 -4.58
C SER A 10 -12.64 1.41 -4.12
N PHE A 11 -12.25 1.28 -2.85
CA PHE A 11 -11.08 1.97 -2.31
C PHE A 11 -9.78 1.41 -2.88
N GLU A 12 -9.66 0.08 -3.03
CA GLU A 12 -8.52 -0.54 -3.70
C GLU A 12 -8.34 -0.02 -5.14
N ARG A 13 -9.44 0.19 -5.89
CA ARG A 13 -9.39 0.81 -7.23
C ARG A 13 -9.00 2.29 -7.19
N GLU A 14 -9.50 3.03 -6.21
CA GLU A 14 -9.14 4.44 -5.98
C GLU A 14 -7.62 4.56 -5.79
N VAL A 15 -7.04 3.75 -4.91
CA VAL A 15 -5.59 3.72 -4.62
C VAL A 15 -4.78 3.28 -5.85
N ALA A 16 -5.21 2.24 -6.56
CA ALA A 16 -4.55 1.78 -7.78
C ALA A 16 -4.47 2.88 -8.86
N ASN A 17 -5.57 3.63 -9.05
CA ASN A 17 -5.61 4.75 -9.99
C ASN A 17 -4.73 5.92 -9.52
N LEU A 18 -4.73 6.24 -8.23
CA LEU A 18 -3.86 7.28 -7.66
C LEU A 18 -2.39 6.93 -7.89
N LEU A 19 -1.94 5.72 -7.56
CA LEU A 19 -0.56 5.28 -7.79
C LEU A 19 -0.18 5.37 -9.27
N THR A 20 -1.05 4.87 -10.14
CA THR A 20 -0.82 4.90 -11.60
C THR A 20 -0.60 6.33 -12.08
N ASN A 21 -1.47 7.26 -11.68
CA ASN A 21 -1.42 8.65 -12.13
C ASN A 21 -0.24 9.40 -11.51
N ASP A 22 -0.07 9.30 -10.19
CA ASP A 22 0.88 10.12 -9.44
C ASP A 22 2.32 9.68 -9.65
N LEU A 23 2.55 8.38 -9.92
CA LEU A 23 3.85 7.85 -10.31
C LEU A 23 4.09 7.93 -11.84
N GLY A 24 3.07 8.26 -12.63
CA GLY A 24 3.19 8.37 -14.09
C GLY A 24 3.43 7.04 -14.80
N LEU A 25 2.85 5.94 -14.27
CA LEU A 25 3.03 4.59 -14.80
C LEU A 25 2.37 4.46 -16.18
N LYS A 26 3.03 3.75 -17.09
CA LYS A 26 2.44 3.38 -18.39
C LYS A 26 1.48 2.21 -18.23
N LYS A 27 1.78 1.29 -17.31
CA LYS A 27 0.91 0.15 -16.98
C LYS A 27 0.11 0.44 -15.72
N ASN A 28 -1.22 0.47 -15.86
CA ASN A 28 -2.11 0.68 -14.72
C ASN A 28 -1.91 -0.41 -13.66
N ILE A 29 -1.74 0.00 -12.41
CA ILE A 29 -1.81 -0.91 -11.26
C ILE A 29 -3.22 -1.50 -11.20
N ARG A 30 -3.29 -2.81 -10.93
CA ARG A 30 -4.55 -3.55 -10.79
C ARG A 30 -4.60 -4.30 -9.48
N ARG A 31 -5.82 -4.53 -9.02
CA ARG A 31 -6.11 -5.36 -7.85
C ARG A 31 -5.70 -6.80 -8.13
N ILE A 32 -5.04 -7.42 -7.18
CA ILE A 32 -4.82 -8.87 -7.17
C ILE A 32 -6.15 -9.51 -6.81
N LEU A 33 -6.74 -10.30 -7.70
CA LEU A 33 -8.08 -10.88 -7.49
C LEU A 33 -8.03 -12.21 -6.76
N GLU A 34 -6.88 -12.88 -6.86
CA GLU A 34 -6.52 -14.15 -6.24
C GLU A 34 -6.63 -14.08 -4.71
N GLN A 35 -6.50 -12.89 -4.12
CA GLN A 35 -6.72 -12.65 -2.68
C GLN A 35 -8.11 -13.10 -2.18
N THR A 36 -9.08 -13.23 -3.09
CA THR A 36 -10.43 -13.74 -2.75
C THR A 36 -10.46 -15.26 -2.55
N ARG A 37 -9.43 -15.96 -3.02
CA ARG A 37 -9.30 -17.43 -3.00
C ARG A 37 -8.14 -17.88 -2.10
N GLU A 38 -7.03 -17.15 -2.12
CA GLU A 38 -5.83 -17.42 -1.33
C GLU A 38 -5.69 -16.36 -0.23
N LYS A 39 -5.38 -16.82 0.99
CA LYS A 39 -5.11 -15.91 2.11
C LYS A 39 -3.69 -15.37 2.02
N HIS A 40 -3.46 -14.18 2.58
CA HIS A 40 -2.12 -13.57 2.70
C HIS A 40 -1.52 -13.16 1.34
N LEU A 41 -2.36 -12.64 0.45
CA LEU A 41 -1.93 -11.88 -0.72
C LEU A 41 -2.25 -10.40 -0.48
N PRO A 42 -1.42 -9.46 -0.98
CA PRO A 42 -1.71 -8.04 -0.88
C PRO A 42 -2.86 -7.64 -1.81
N ASP A 43 -3.45 -6.47 -1.56
CA ASP A 43 -4.45 -5.87 -2.45
C ASP A 43 -3.83 -5.39 -3.77
N LEU A 44 -2.68 -4.73 -3.68
CA LEU A 44 -1.95 -4.13 -4.80
C LEU A 44 -0.45 -4.40 -4.66
N MET A 45 0.27 -4.33 -5.78
CA MET A 45 1.73 -4.38 -5.81
C MET A 45 2.29 -3.31 -6.75
N ILE A 46 3.49 -2.82 -6.41
CA ILE A 46 4.37 -2.05 -7.29
C ILE A 46 5.82 -2.40 -6.96
N GLY A 47 6.53 -3.02 -7.92
CA GLY A 47 7.84 -3.60 -7.68
C GLY A 47 7.85 -4.48 -6.43
N ARG A 48 8.73 -4.15 -5.47
CA ARG A 48 8.87 -4.87 -4.19
C ARG A 48 7.84 -4.50 -3.13
N TRP A 49 6.94 -3.55 -3.39
CA TRP A 49 5.99 -3.07 -2.39
C TRP A 49 4.69 -3.89 -2.38
N TYR A 50 4.30 -4.32 -1.19
CA TYR A 50 3.09 -5.10 -0.91
C TYR A 50 2.09 -4.20 -0.18
N LEU A 51 1.02 -3.81 -0.87
CA LEU A 51 0.09 -2.80 -0.38
C LEU A 51 -1.22 -3.45 0.06
N GLU A 52 -1.66 -3.12 1.27
CA GLU A 52 -3.00 -3.41 1.78
C GLU A 52 -3.82 -2.12 1.90
N CYS A 53 -5.07 -2.14 1.45
CA CYS A 53 -5.95 -0.97 1.39
C CYS A 53 -7.10 -1.09 2.40
N LYS A 54 -7.17 -0.18 3.40
CA LYS A 54 -8.24 -0.16 4.41
C LYS A 54 -8.99 1.16 4.45
N ARG A 55 -10.31 1.09 4.22
CA ARG A 55 -11.21 2.24 4.39
C ARG A 55 -12.21 1.98 5.51
N TYR A 56 -12.29 2.88 6.48
CA TYR A 56 -13.18 2.76 7.61
C TYR A 56 -13.94 4.07 7.88
N GLY A 57 -15.07 3.98 8.58
CA GLY A 57 -15.92 5.15 8.82
C GLY A 57 -15.33 6.10 9.87
N SER A 58 -15.25 5.63 11.11
CA SER A 58 -14.71 6.36 12.25
C SER A 58 -13.31 5.91 12.62
N GLY A 59 -12.52 6.82 13.19
CA GLY A 59 -11.16 6.55 13.64
C GLY A 59 -10.17 7.62 13.21
N ALA A 60 -8.92 7.41 13.57
CA ALA A 60 -7.79 8.27 13.22
C ALA A 60 -6.49 7.47 13.03
N GLU A 61 -6.37 6.36 13.77
CA GLU A 61 -5.23 5.45 13.73
C GLU A 61 -5.65 4.09 13.16
N PRO A 62 -4.79 3.40 12.39
CA PRO A 62 -5.08 2.09 11.85
C PRO A 62 -5.13 1.03 12.96
N LEU A 63 -5.91 -0.03 12.74
CA LEU A 63 -5.95 -1.17 13.65
C LEU A 63 -4.70 -2.03 13.51
N GLU A 64 -4.17 -2.55 14.62
CA GLU A 64 -3.01 -3.45 14.62
C GLU A 64 -3.23 -4.67 13.71
N ALA A 65 -4.45 -5.22 13.72
CA ALA A 65 -4.82 -6.34 12.85
C ALA A 65 -4.71 -6.03 11.35
N TRP A 66 -4.82 -4.76 10.94
CA TRP A 66 -4.60 -4.37 9.55
C TRP A 66 -3.12 -4.39 9.20
N TRP A 67 -2.27 -3.92 10.12
CA TRP A 67 -0.82 -3.99 9.93
C TRP A 67 -0.33 -5.43 9.87
N GLN A 68 -0.83 -6.30 10.76
CA GLN A 68 -0.51 -7.72 10.73
C GLN A 68 -0.89 -8.38 9.40
N GLN A 69 -2.01 -7.98 8.78
CA GLN A 69 -2.37 -8.49 7.45
C GLN A 69 -1.33 -8.15 6.38
N VAL A 70 -0.76 -6.94 6.44
CA VAL A 70 0.30 -6.50 5.51
C VAL A 70 1.57 -7.31 5.74
N LEU A 71 1.97 -7.49 7.01
CA LEU A 71 3.13 -8.30 7.37
C LEU A 71 2.97 -9.76 6.92
N ASP A 72 1.78 -10.34 7.12
CA ASP A 72 1.49 -11.71 6.71
C ASP A 72 1.51 -11.88 5.18
N ALA A 73 1.07 -10.86 4.44
CA ALA A 73 1.08 -10.86 2.97
C ALA A 73 2.49 -10.66 2.40
N THR A 74 3.29 -9.82 3.07
CA THR A 74 4.66 -9.49 2.64
C THR A 74 5.66 -10.58 2.99
N LYS A 75 5.52 -11.18 4.18
CA LYS A 75 6.50 -12.12 4.77
C LYS A 75 7.92 -11.54 4.66
N GLU A 76 8.89 -12.35 4.24
CA GLU A 76 10.29 -11.92 4.01
C GLU A 76 10.58 -11.53 2.55
N LYS A 77 9.56 -11.24 1.74
CA LYS A 77 9.71 -11.11 0.28
C LYS A 77 9.78 -9.68 -0.24
N GLY A 78 9.29 -8.69 0.51
CA GLY A 78 9.13 -7.34 0.01
C GLY A 78 8.97 -6.28 1.10
N ILE A 79 8.47 -5.12 0.70
CA ILE A 79 8.32 -3.94 1.55
C ILE A 79 6.84 -3.75 1.88
N PRO A 80 6.44 -3.83 3.17
CA PRO A 80 5.03 -3.72 3.55
C PRO A 80 4.56 -2.26 3.54
N ALA A 81 3.37 -2.01 2.99
CA ALA A 81 2.70 -0.72 3.08
C ALA A 81 1.19 -0.88 3.38
N LEU A 82 0.71 -0.17 4.40
CA LEU A 82 -0.72 -0.10 4.71
C LEU A 82 -1.27 1.25 4.28
N VAL A 83 -2.06 1.27 3.21
CA VAL A 83 -2.79 2.45 2.75
C VAL A 83 -4.14 2.50 3.46
N TYR A 84 -4.38 3.54 4.26
CA TYR A 84 -5.62 3.63 5.02
C TYR A 84 -6.30 4.99 4.94
N LYS A 85 -7.63 4.99 5.10
CA LYS A 85 -8.46 6.19 5.06
C LYS A 85 -9.67 6.10 5.97
N PHE A 86 -9.85 7.13 6.79
CA PHE A 86 -11.09 7.37 7.55
C PHE A 86 -11.99 8.40 6.86
N ASP A 87 -13.29 8.42 7.19
CA ASP A 87 -14.21 9.40 6.60
C ASP A 87 -13.77 10.83 6.98
N ARG A 88 -13.73 11.72 5.98
CA ARG A 88 -13.27 13.13 6.10
C ARG A 88 -11.82 13.32 6.58
N ARG A 89 -10.98 12.30 6.49
CA ARG A 89 -9.52 12.38 6.74
C ARG A 89 -8.73 12.14 5.45
N PRO A 90 -7.49 12.65 5.32
CA PRO A 90 -6.64 12.32 4.17
C PRO A 90 -6.32 10.82 4.13
N ILE A 91 -5.84 10.35 2.97
CA ILE A 91 -5.21 9.02 2.87
C ILE A 91 -3.84 9.11 3.57
N LYS A 92 -3.52 8.08 4.34
CA LYS A 92 -2.20 7.88 4.94
C LYS A 92 -1.63 6.53 4.53
N VAL A 93 -0.31 6.42 4.54
CA VAL A 93 0.41 5.20 4.25
C VAL A 93 1.37 4.89 5.39
N ARG A 94 1.13 3.77 6.09
CA ARG A 94 2.06 3.25 7.10
C ARG A 94 3.12 2.41 6.42
N VAL A 95 4.38 2.71 6.70
CA VAL A 95 5.56 1.98 6.20
C VAL A 95 6.59 1.79 7.32
N PRO A 96 7.50 0.80 7.24
CA PRO A 96 8.61 0.67 8.17
C PRO A 96 9.53 1.89 8.09
N ILE A 97 10.12 2.32 9.21
CA ILE A 97 11.06 3.47 9.20
C ILE A 97 12.30 3.14 8.35
N GLY A 98 12.71 1.87 8.27
CA GLY A 98 13.78 1.42 7.37
C GLY A 98 13.49 1.61 5.88
N ALA A 99 12.21 1.79 5.50
CA ALA A 99 11.86 2.16 4.13
C ALA A 99 12.12 3.65 3.83
N ILE A 100 12.24 4.47 4.87
CA ILE A 100 12.47 5.92 4.75
C ILE A 100 13.96 6.22 4.90
N ASN A 101 14.63 5.54 5.82
CA ASN A 101 16.07 5.66 6.02
C ASN A 101 16.74 4.30 5.77
N PRO A 102 17.44 4.13 4.63
CA PRO A 102 18.15 2.90 4.28
C PRO A 102 19.24 2.46 5.28
N ASP A 103 19.71 3.36 6.16
CA ASP A 103 20.64 3.01 7.24
C ASP A 103 19.96 2.22 8.39
N LEU A 104 18.63 2.13 8.38
CA LEU A 104 17.84 1.38 9.34
C LEU A 104 17.29 0.10 8.71
N HIS A 105 17.21 -0.97 9.50
CA HIS A 105 16.69 -2.24 9.00
C HIS A 105 15.17 -2.18 8.74
N ILE A 106 14.74 -2.80 7.63
CA ILE A 106 13.35 -2.83 7.19
C ILE A 106 12.44 -3.66 8.13
N ASP A 107 13.02 -4.61 8.86
CA ASP A 107 12.36 -5.48 9.82
C ASP A 107 12.25 -4.88 11.24
N SER A 108 12.71 -3.63 11.40
CA SER A 108 12.52 -2.87 12.64
C SER A 108 11.03 -2.79 13.00
N PRO A 109 10.65 -2.93 14.28
CA PRO A 109 9.24 -2.89 14.70
C PRO A 109 8.62 -1.49 14.59
N PHE A 110 9.43 -0.46 14.29
CA PHE A 110 8.98 0.92 14.23
C PHE A 110 8.51 1.32 12.83
N ASN A 111 7.37 2.01 12.79
CA ASN A 111 6.70 2.42 11.57
C ASN A 111 6.45 3.93 11.57
N ALA A 112 6.28 4.50 10.39
CA ALA A 112 5.88 5.89 10.18
C ALA A 112 4.61 5.93 9.32
N ASP A 113 3.72 6.88 9.64
CA ASP A 113 2.49 7.12 8.88
C ASP A 113 2.65 8.41 8.05
N LEU A 114 2.85 8.23 6.76
CA LEU A 114 3.03 9.29 5.77
C LEU A 114 1.69 9.78 5.23
N LEU A 115 1.60 11.04 4.80
CA LEU A 115 0.52 11.43 3.89
C LEU A 115 0.75 10.82 2.51
N TRP A 116 -0.28 10.81 1.67
CA TRP A 116 -0.18 10.26 0.31
C TRP A 116 0.98 10.86 -0.49
N ASP A 117 1.06 12.19 -0.55
CA ASP A 117 2.08 12.88 -1.35
C ASP A 117 3.51 12.61 -0.84
N ASP A 118 3.67 12.48 0.49
CA ASP A 118 4.95 12.10 1.10
C ASP A 118 5.37 10.68 0.69
N PHE A 119 4.41 9.75 0.61
CA PHE A 119 4.67 8.38 0.14
C PHE A 119 5.02 8.35 -1.36
N ILE A 120 4.34 9.14 -2.19
CA ILE A 120 4.68 9.27 -3.62
C ILE A 120 6.09 9.85 -3.79
N PHE A 121 6.43 10.87 -3.00
CA PHE A 121 7.78 11.45 -3.00
C PHE A 121 8.82 10.39 -2.59
N LEU A 122 8.59 9.65 -1.51
CA LEU A 122 9.46 8.56 -1.07
C LEU A 122 9.72 7.54 -2.19
N LEU A 123 8.67 7.09 -2.88
CA LEU A 123 8.81 6.12 -3.97
C LEU A 123 9.66 6.67 -5.12
N LYS A 124 9.45 7.92 -5.51
CA LYS A 124 10.21 8.56 -6.60
C LYS A 124 11.69 8.76 -6.27
N GLU A 125 12.00 9.08 -5.03
CA GLU A 125 13.38 9.38 -4.62
C GLU A 125 14.18 8.13 -4.28
N LEU A 126 13.58 7.14 -3.60
CA LEU A 126 14.32 5.98 -3.07
C LEU A 126 14.01 4.67 -3.80
N TYR A 127 12.91 4.60 -4.54
CA TYR A 127 12.39 3.35 -5.12
C TYR A 127 12.07 3.50 -6.61
N LEU A 128 12.83 4.33 -7.33
CA LEU A 128 12.64 4.55 -8.77
C LEU A 128 12.72 3.25 -9.57
N GLU A 129 13.60 2.33 -9.19
CA GLU A 129 13.73 1.02 -9.82
C GLU A 129 12.42 0.20 -9.74
N ASP A 130 11.68 0.28 -8.62
CA ASP A 130 10.39 -0.41 -8.47
C ASP A 130 9.32 0.16 -9.41
N ILE A 131 9.39 1.47 -9.70
CA ILE A 131 8.50 2.17 -10.64
C ILE A 131 8.85 1.76 -12.08
N GLU A 132 10.14 1.77 -12.44
CA GLU A 132 10.60 1.44 -13.79
C GLU A 132 10.34 -0.03 -14.13
N ASN A 133 10.63 -0.95 -13.21
CA ASN A 133 10.43 -2.38 -13.41
C ASN A 133 8.96 -2.74 -13.61
N HIS A 134 8.03 -2.07 -12.90
CA HIS A 134 6.59 -2.27 -13.08
C HIS A 134 6.13 -2.04 -14.53
N ASP A 135 6.71 -1.05 -15.22
CA ASP A 135 6.36 -0.78 -16.61
C ASP A 135 7.01 -1.78 -17.60
N LEU A 136 8.07 -2.47 -17.19
CA LEU A 136 8.80 -3.44 -18.00
C LEU A 136 8.21 -4.86 -17.93
N GLU A 137 7.54 -5.24 -16.84
CA GLU A 137 6.95 -6.57 -16.66
C GLU A 137 5.77 -6.84 -17.60
N ASP A 138 5.89 -7.83 -18.51
CA ASP A 138 4.90 -8.18 -19.55
C ASP A 138 3.51 -8.57 -19.03
#